data_AF-U6RQD4-F1
#
_entry.id   AF-U6RQD4-F1
#
_cell.length_a   1.000
_cell.length_b   1.000
_cell.length_c   1.000
_cell.angle_alpha   90.00
_cell.angle_beta   90.00
_cell.angle_gamma   90.00
#
_symmetry.space_group_name_H-M   'P 1'
#
loop_
_entity.id
_entity.type
_entity.pdbx_description
1 polymer ?
#
loop_
_entity_poly.entity_id
_entity_poly.type
_entity_poly.pdbx_seq_one_letter_code
_entity_poly.pdbx_strand_id
1 'polypeptide(L)'
;MKYTHLLLGLSASVFCACSDNLTDFIQSDRSIITGNCCRFINNPTNTTSLPSGSRAVLNATGSLQLENQIFTYSGDVWESDLPIAWTDLSGTTDIVALYPTYKDNLYDDLYPEGRLEDVLYIKDRFEAGRGIGFQFKHLFSRLTFHISEELQGEIKEIRLTTPVIVDKIIPATADLKLDAEQSHTTITPGDASESYSFIIPPSENIGLKVEIITNHASFVKELNPQDFLSNYEYTCNIKILDEQSNIGISSAEDLIAFSLLINNKEYNGKSLSDFGITKDGVTTYRLLNDIELTDEDCKRMKPIGMDGKTLEYKDIFDGQGFSICNLTLPNTSSGKSGLFGHTSENAMIKNLCIKGAKPNAQRKSDAGILVGYNKGYIINCSIQKSTVKSNARSGGIAAFSTGTIVNCSVVSCHLESQSAGGAAGEASGKIINSFFVNDTIKNNTTGASAGGIYGKGNANSLTVINCYVDCSSNQSSFGIITGEANSSRTEHCFYKYYSGKKTGLKESQMTNTYSYDANFIGSNGKSVLSSLNEWVDTNSLLYPEYELKHWTSGNNEIPAIFIGIK
;
A
#
# COMPACT_ATOMS: atom_id res chain seq x y z
N MET A 1 -25.05 26.92 15.85
CA MET A 1 -24.67 27.98 16.81
C MET A 1 -23.91 27.31 17.94
N LYS A 2 -22.64 27.71 18.15
CA LYS A 2 -21.81 27.52 19.35
C LYS A 2 -21.63 26.08 19.86
N TYR A 3 -20.42 25.56 19.67
CA TYR A 3 -19.85 24.50 20.50
C TYR A 3 -19.86 24.91 21.98
N THR A 4 -20.24 23.98 22.86
CA THR A 4 -20.07 24.09 24.31
C THR A 4 -19.91 22.69 24.92
N HIS A 5 -18.65 22.31 25.15
CA HIS A 5 -18.13 21.26 26.05
C HIS A 5 -17.75 19.87 25.49
N LEU A 6 -16.43 19.76 25.29
CA LEU A 6 -15.45 18.73 25.67
C LEU A 6 -15.94 17.62 26.63
N LEU A 7 -15.76 16.35 26.20
CA LEU A 7 -15.50 15.23 27.11
C LEU A 7 -14.09 14.71 26.82
N LEU A 8 -13.21 14.94 27.80
CA LEU A 8 -11.86 14.39 27.87
C LEU A 8 -11.92 13.30 28.95
N GLY A 9 -11.70 12.05 28.54
CA GLY A 9 -11.57 10.90 29.42
C GLY A 9 -10.31 10.14 29.05
N LEU A 10 -9.24 10.38 29.83
CA LEU A 10 -7.97 9.68 29.78
C LEU A 10 -7.94 8.71 30.98
N SER A 11 -7.74 7.42 30.74
CA SER A 11 -7.21 6.51 31.76
C SER A 11 -6.10 5.66 31.14
N ALA A 12 -5.01 5.57 31.89
CA ALA A 12 -3.66 5.25 31.45
C ALA A 12 -3.37 3.74 31.30
N SER A 13 -2.44 3.49 30.37
CA SER A 13 -1.38 2.46 30.30
C SER A 13 -1.67 1.02 30.75
N VAL A 14 -1.41 0.06 29.86
CA VAL A 14 -0.25 -0.84 29.98
C VAL A 14 0.28 -1.12 28.57
N PHE A 15 1.59 -1.04 28.41
CA PHE A 15 2.36 -1.63 27.34
C PHE A 15 1.95 -3.08 27.08
N CYS A 16 1.95 -3.51 25.82
CA CYS A 16 2.72 -4.70 25.53
C CYS A 16 3.78 -4.28 24.52
N ALA A 17 4.95 -3.93 25.05
CA ALA A 17 6.15 -4.04 24.27
C ALA A 17 6.24 -5.51 23.84
N CYS A 18 6.66 -5.79 22.60
CA CYS A 18 7.50 -6.96 22.44
C CYS A 18 8.69 -6.72 23.37
N SER A 19 8.73 -7.43 24.50
CA SER A 19 9.94 -7.47 25.30
C SER A 19 11.00 -8.14 24.43
N ASP A 20 11.87 -7.34 23.83
CA ASP A 20 13.27 -7.73 23.79
C ASP A 20 13.75 -7.61 25.23
N ASN A 21 13.50 -8.68 26.01
CA ASN A 21 14.31 -8.92 27.19
C ASN A 21 15.72 -9.19 26.67
N LEU A 22 16.54 -8.14 26.59
CA LEU A 22 17.96 -8.29 26.77
C LEU A 22 18.18 -8.60 28.27
N THR A 23 17.78 -9.79 28.70
CA THR A 23 18.31 -10.39 29.92
C THR A 23 19.69 -10.90 29.59
N ASP A 24 20.70 -10.41 30.30
CA ASP A 24 21.94 -11.16 30.49
C ASP A 24 21.55 -12.62 30.80
N PHE A 25 22.01 -13.54 29.94
CA PHE A 25 21.66 -14.95 30.01
C PHE A 25 22.15 -15.56 31.33
N ILE A 26 21.23 -15.71 32.28
CA ILE A 26 21.24 -16.87 33.16
C ILE A 26 20.43 -17.93 32.42
N GLN A 27 21.07 -19.07 32.08
CA GLN A 27 20.37 -20.28 31.65
C GLN A 27 19.29 -20.60 32.70
N SER A 28 18.03 -20.29 32.38
CA SER A 28 16.88 -20.66 33.17
C SER A 28 16.23 -21.85 32.48
N ASP A 29 15.96 -22.92 33.23
CA ASP A 29 15.28 -24.12 32.74
C ASP A 29 13.82 -23.87 32.31
N ARG A 30 13.32 -22.62 32.40
CA ARG A 30 11.96 -22.22 32.03
C ARG A 30 11.93 -21.55 30.65
N SER A 31 11.17 -22.12 29.72
CA SER A 31 10.84 -21.50 28.45
C SER A 31 9.94 -20.28 28.66
N ILE A 32 10.36 -19.11 28.19
CA ILE A 32 9.51 -17.93 28.13
C ILE A 32 8.93 -17.85 26.71
N ILE A 33 7.60 -17.88 26.59
CA ILE A 33 6.87 -17.75 25.34
C ILE A 33 6.19 -16.38 25.30
N THR A 34 6.49 -15.55 24.31
CA THR A 34 6.00 -14.16 24.17
C THR A 34 5.41 -13.93 22.79
N GLY A 35 4.82 -12.77 22.54
CA GLY A 35 4.32 -12.37 21.21
C GLY A 35 2.85 -12.71 20.99
N ASN A 36 2.08 -11.75 20.48
CA ASN A 36 0.62 -11.83 20.43
C ASN A 36 0.04 -11.12 19.20
N CYS A 37 0.86 -10.78 18.21
CA CYS A 37 0.43 -10.00 17.06
C CYS A 37 0.23 -10.88 15.83
N CYS A 38 -0.77 -10.52 15.02
CA CYS A 38 -0.97 -11.06 13.68
C CYS A 38 -1.23 -9.93 12.66
N ARG A 39 -0.98 -10.23 11.38
CA ARG A 39 -1.25 -9.33 10.25
C ARG A 39 -1.32 -10.11 8.94
N PHE A 40 -2.08 -9.60 7.98
CA PHE A 40 -2.04 -10.09 6.59
C PHE A 40 -0.74 -9.65 5.89
N ILE A 41 -0.15 -10.52 5.07
CA ILE A 41 1.15 -10.33 4.39
C ILE A 41 1.14 -9.09 3.49
N ASN A 42 0.08 -8.92 2.71
CA ASN A 42 -0.09 -7.83 1.78
C ASN A 42 -0.91 -6.65 2.34
N ASN A 43 -1.41 -6.78 3.58
CA ASN A 43 -1.85 -5.65 4.39
C ASN A 43 -1.17 -5.65 5.77
N PRO A 44 0.15 -5.44 5.80
CA PRO A 44 0.95 -5.58 7.01
C PRO A 44 0.67 -4.50 8.08
N THR A 45 -0.20 -3.54 7.71
CA THR A 45 -0.52 -2.31 8.44
C THR A 45 -1.62 -2.47 9.47
N ASN A 46 -2.40 -3.53 9.33
CA ASN A 46 -3.52 -3.85 10.19
C ASN A 46 -3.07 -4.94 11.15
N THR A 47 -2.12 -4.58 12.03
CA THR A 47 -1.60 -5.50 13.04
C THR A 47 -2.61 -5.59 14.18
N THR A 48 -3.18 -6.77 14.37
CA THR A 48 -4.08 -7.06 15.48
C THR A 48 -3.30 -7.72 16.59
N SER A 49 -3.42 -7.22 17.81
CA SER A 49 -2.87 -7.87 18.99
C SER A 49 -3.94 -8.68 19.71
N LEU A 50 -3.57 -9.85 20.19
CA LEU A 50 -4.42 -10.70 20.99
C LEU A 50 -4.52 -10.13 22.41
N PRO A 51 -5.73 -9.95 22.96
CA PRO A 51 -5.93 -9.42 24.30
C PRO A 51 -5.47 -10.42 25.38
N SER A 52 -5.22 -9.91 26.59
CA SER A 52 -5.04 -10.78 27.77
C SER A 52 -6.26 -11.68 27.96
N GLY A 53 -6.02 -12.95 28.31
CA GLY A 53 -7.02 -14.01 28.39
C GLY A 53 -7.22 -14.79 27.08
N SER A 54 -6.60 -14.38 25.98
CA SER A 54 -6.58 -15.17 24.74
C SER A 54 -5.97 -16.54 24.97
N ARG A 55 -6.61 -17.59 24.43
CA ARG A 55 -6.17 -18.98 24.59
C ARG A 55 -5.77 -19.57 23.25
N ALA A 56 -4.62 -20.24 23.21
CA ALA A 56 -4.10 -20.95 22.05
C ALA A 56 -3.78 -22.40 22.40
N VAL A 57 -3.95 -23.31 21.43
CA VAL A 57 -3.48 -24.70 21.55
C VAL A 57 -2.10 -24.81 20.92
N LEU A 58 -1.19 -25.55 21.57
CA LEU A 58 0.19 -25.70 21.14
C LEU A 58 0.59 -27.16 21.01
N ASN A 59 1.29 -27.46 19.92
CA ASN A 59 1.99 -28.71 19.68
C ASN A 59 3.47 -28.40 19.47
N ALA A 60 4.35 -29.20 20.06
CA ALA A 60 5.78 -29.07 19.89
C ALA A 60 6.45 -30.43 19.75
N THR A 61 7.40 -30.52 18.83
CA THR A 61 8.24 -31.71 18.63
C THR A 61 9.71 -31.33 18.62
N GLY A 62 10.59 -32.24 19.02
CA GLY A 62 12.03 -32.00 19.18
C GLY A 62 12.44 -31.87 20.65
N SER A 63 13.18 -30.80 20.96
CA SER A 63 13.69 -30.51 22.31
C SER A 63 12.60 -30.10 23.33
N LEU A 64 11.41 -29.71 22.87
CA LEU A 64 10.14 -29.67 23.61
C LEU A 64 9.19 -30.69 22.99
N GLN A 65 8.40 -31.33 23.85
CA GLN A 65 7.38 -32.31 23.47
C GLN A 65 6.07 -31.86 24.11
N LEU A 66 5.17 -31.31 23.31
CA LEU A 66 3.86 -30.82 23.74
C LEU A 66 2.80 -31.38 22.79
N GLU A 67 1.71 -31.90 23.34
CA GLU A 67 0.59 -32.41 22.56
C GLU A 67 -0.69 -31.70 22.99
N ASN A 68 -1.25 -30.90 22.08
CA ASN A 68 -2.48 -30.12 22.25
C ASN A 68 -2.56 -29.36 23.58
N GLN A 69 -1.44 -28.87 24.07
CA GLN A 69 -1.39 -28.19 25.35
C GLN A 69 -1.91 -26.77 25.22
N ILE A 70 -2.82 -26.37 26.12
CA ILE A 70 -3.42 -25.04 26.08
C ILE A 70 -2.52 -24.04 26.81
N PHE A 71 -2.36 -22.88 26.17
CA PHE A 71 -1.71 -21.72 26.73
C PHE A 71 -2.67 -20.55 26.78
N THR A 72 -2.59 -19.77 27.85
CA THR A 72 -3.35 -18.53 28.05
C THR A 72 -2.38 -17.36 28.06
N TYR A 73 -2.69 -16.33 27.28
CA TYR A 73 -1.89 -15.13 27.22
C TYR A 73 -2.21 -14.23 28.41
N SER A 74 -1.22 -13.95 29.26
CA SER A 74 -1.39 -13.10 30.45
C SER A 74 -1.45 -11.61 30.12
N GLY A 75 -0.98 -11.23 28.93
CA GLY A 75 -0.77 -9.84 28.51
C GLY A 75 0.70 -9.54 28.19
N ASP A 76 1.63 -10.37 28.67
CA ASP A 76 3.06 -10.28 28.37
C ASP A 76 3.61 -11.62 27.85
N VAL A 77 3.20 -12.73 28.47
CA VAL A 77 3.69 -14.10 28.18
C VAL A 77 2.53 -15.08 28.00
N TRP A 78 2.79 -16.17 27.30
CA TRP A 78 1.89 -17.31 27.21
C TRP A 78 2.20 -18.30 28.32
N GLU A 79 1.22 -18.61 29.14
CA GLU A 79 1.34 -19.48 30.32
C GLU A 79 0.49 -20.73 30.15
N SER A 80 0.97 -21.85 30.69
CA SER A 80 0.22 -23.11 30.72
C SER A 80 0.12 -23.63 32.14
N ASP A 81 -1.01 -24.26 32.45
CA ASP A 81 -1.25 -24.91 33.74
C ASP A 81 -0.41 -26.19 33.92
N LEU A 82 0.09 -26.74 32.80
CA LEU A 82 0.95 -27.92 32.78
C LEU A 82 2.43 -27.49 32.66
N PRO A 83 3.34 -28.19 33.36
CA PRO A 83 4.76 -27.85 33.33
C PRO A 83 5.35 -28.04 31.93
N ILE A 84 6.30 -27.17 31.58
CA ILE A 84 7.02 -27.20 30.32
C ILE A 84 8.51 -27.34 30.66
N ALA A 85 9.16 -28.34 30.09
CA ALA A 85 10.59 -28.58 30.29
C ALA A 85 11.24 -29.03 28.99
N TRP A 86 12.44 -28.50 28.74
CA TRP A 86 13.29 -28.96 27.65
C TRP A 86 13.81 -30.36 27.94
N THR A 87 13.74 -31.26 26.96
CA THR A 87 14.35 -32.59 27.04
C THR A 87 15.84 -32.55 26.69
N ASP A 88 16.27 -31.58 25.86
CA ASP A 88 17.65 -31.31 25.47
C ASP A 88 17.82 -29.81 25.15
N LEU A 89 18.80 -29.14 25.78
CA LEU A 89 19.08 -27.71 25.61
C LEU A 89 19.98 -27.37 24.41
N SER A 90 20.44 -28.37 23.65
CA SER A 90 21.33 -28.17 22.49
C SER A 90 20.63 -28.34 21.13
N GLY A 91 19.38 -28.79 21.14
CA GLY A 91 18.60 -29.09 19.94
C GLY A 91 17.68 -27.95 19.47
N THR A 92 16.70 -28.32 18.66
CA THR A 92 15.67 -27.40 18.14
C THR A 92 14.29 -27.99 18.39
N THR A 93 13.28 -27.14 18.35
CA THR A 93 11.88 -27.56 18.43
C THR A 93 11.06 -26.94 17.32
N ASP A 94 10.24 -27.77 16.68
CA ASP A 94 9.19 -27.34 15.75
C ASP A 94 7.91 -27.11 16.55
N ILE A 95 7.34 -25.91 16.44
CA ILE A 95 6.11 -25.51 17.14
C ILE A 95 5.01 -25.27 16.13
N VAL A 96 3.83 -25.81 16.43
CA VAL A 96 2.57 -25.45 15.80
C VAL A 96 1.62 -24.90 16.87
N ALA A 97 1.12 -23.69 16.68
CA ALA A 97 0.14 -23.08 17.57
C ALA A 97 -1.10 -22.67 16.78
N LEU A 98 -2.28 -22.75 17.39
CA LEU A 98 -3.53 -22.25 16.81
C LEU A 98 -4.32 -21.42 17.83
N TYR A 99 -4.88 -20.31 17.37
CA TYR A 99 -5.75 -19.40 18.11
C TYR A 99 -7.00 -19.08 17.28
N PRO A 100 -8.19 -18.92 17.88
CA PRO A 100 -8.49 -19.12 19.30
C PRO A 100 -8.73 -20.60 19.64
N THR A 101 -8.68 -20.97 20.93
CA THR A 101 -9.20 -22.25 21.43
C THR A 101 -10.15 -22.04 22.62
N TYR A 102 -11.32 -22.67 22.57
CA TYR A 102 -12.40 -22.42 23.55
C TYR A 102 -12.88 -23.66 24.31
N LYS A 103 -12.62 -24.90 23.84
CA LYS A 103 -13.11 -26.17 24.44
C LYS A 103 -12.14 -27.34 24.24
N ASP A 104 -12.35 -28.42 25.00
CA ASP A 104 -11.56 -29.67 24.93
C ASP A 104 -11.65 -30.36 23.55
N ASN A 105 -12.66 -30.03 22.75
CA ASN A 105 -12.75 -30.41 21.34
C ASN A 105 -12.29 -29.25 20.44
N LEU A 106 -11.13 -29.42 19.80
CA LEU A 106 -10.48 -28.40 18.98
C LEU A 106 -11.18 -28.27 17.60
N TYR A 107 -11.81 -27.12 17.34
CA TYR A 107 -12.31 -26.70 16.01
C TYR A 107 -13.42 -27.58 15.39
N ASP A 108 -14.38 -28.06 16.20
CA ASP A 108 -15.54 -28.84 15.71
C ASP A 108 -16.55 -28.00 14.90
N ASP A 109 -16.68 -26.69 15.21
CA ASP A 109 -17.53 -25.74 14.48
C ASP A 109 -16.67 -24.57 14.00
N LEU A 110 -16.35 -24.57 12.71
CA LEU A 110 -15.57 -23.51 12.05
C LEU A 110 -16.43 -22.36 11.55
N TYR A 111 -17.77 -22.50 11.59
CA TYR A 111 -18.71 -21.53 11.05
C TYR A 111 -19.69 -20.99 12.11
N PRO A 112 -19.21 -20.51 13.27
CA PRO A 112 -20.08 -19.95 14.28
C PRO A 112 -20.92 -18.81 13.69
N GLU A 113 -22.22 -18.81 14.00
CA GLU A 113 -23.20 -17.84 13.46
C GLU A 113 -23.24 -17.78 11.92
N GLY A 114 -22.80 -18.85 11.24
CA GLY A 114 -22.77 -18.94 9.78
C GLY A 114 -21.63 -18.13 9.14
N ARG A 115 -20.54 -17.86 9.87
CA ARG A 115 -19.35 -17.18 9.34
C ARG A 115 -18.10 -17.98 9.67
N LEU A 116 -17.18 -18.10 8.70
CA LEU A 116 -15.89 -18.73 8.96
C LEU A 116 -15.14 -17.93 10.04
N GLU A 117 -14.83 -18.58 11.16
CA GLU A 117 -14.07 -17.97 12.26
C GLU A 117 -12.62 -17.73 11.82
N ASP A 118 -12.06 -16.57 12.16
CA ASP A 118 -10.67 -16.28 11.85
C ASP A 118 -9.75 -17.09 12.77
N VAL A 119 -9.01 -18.03 12.19
CA VAL A 119 -8.03 -18.84 12.91
C VAL A 119 -6.63 -18.33 12.59
N LEU A 120 -5.86 -18.06 13.63
CA LEU A 120 -4.46 -17.70 13.55
C LEU A 120 -3.59 -18.90 13.85
N TYR A 121 -2.42 -18.97 13.21
CA TYR A 121 -1.48 -20.06 13.40
C TYR A 121 -0.02 -19.61 13.49
N ILE A 122 0.79 -20.48 14.09
CA ILE A 122 2.25 -20.45 14.07
C ILE A 122 2.72 -21.81 13.59
N LYS A 123 3.75 -21.84 12.75
CA LYS A 123 4.39 -23.05 12.26
C LYS A 123 5.85 -22.72 12.00
N ASP A 124 6.66 -22.76 13.06
CA ASP A 124 8.05 -22.26 13.07
C ASP A 124 8.96 -23.14 13.92
N ARG A 125 10.28 -22.99 13.71
CA ARG A 125 11.34 -23.71 14.42
C ARG A 125 12.12 -22.79 15.35
N PHE A 126 12.39 -23.24 16.56
CA PHE A 126 13.09 -22.48 17.60
C PHE A 126 14.29 -23.27 18.18
N GLU A 127 15.33 -22.56 18.62
CA GLU A 127 16.47 -23.14 19.33
C GLU A 127 16.13 -23.42 20.80
N ALA A 128 16.64 -24.53 21.33
CA ALA A 128 16.41 -24.90 22.72
C ALA A 128 17.07 -23.93 23.72
N GLY A 129 16.42 -23.71 24.86
CA GLY A 129 16.93 -22.83 25.92
C GLY A 129 16.87 -21.32 25.63
N ARG A 130 16.30 -20.90 24.51
CA ARG A 130 16.00 -19.49 24.20
C ARG A 130 14.52 -19.17 24.39
N GLY A 131 14.20 -17.88 24.52
CA GLY A 131 12.81 -17.40 24.47
C GLY A 131 12.17 -17.67 23.11
N ILE A 132 10.88 -18.01 23.12
CA ILE A 132 10.09 -18.32 21.92
C ILE A 132 9.17 -17.12 21.65
N GLY A 133 9.41 -16.41 20.55
CA GLY A 133 8.61 -15.26 20.14
C GLY A 133 7.58 -15.64 19.07
N PHE A 134 6.30 -15.56 19.42
CA PHE A 134 5.18 -15.86 18.54
C PHE A 134 4.84 -14.71 17.60
N GLN A 135 4.78 -15.06 16.31
CA GLN A 135 4.27 -14.20 15.24
C GLN A 135 3.14 -14.94 14.55
N PHE A 136 1.91 -14.67 14.98
CA PHE A 136 0.73 -15.33 14.44
C PHE A 136 0.48 -14.87 13.00
N LYS A 137 0.06 -15.82 12.15
CA LYS A 137 -0.38 -15.60 10.78
C LYS A 137 -1.84 -15.99 10.66
N HIS A 138 -2.63 -15.31 9.83
CA HIS A 138 -3.98 -15.77 9.52
C HIS A 138 -3.88 -17.07 8.72
N LEU A 139 -4.63 -18.09 9.14
CA LEU A 139 -4.71 -19.37 8.44
C LEU A 139 -5.53 -19.22 7.15
N PHE A 140 -6.44 -18.25 7.13
CA PHE A 140 -7.35 -17.97 6.04
C PHE A 140 -7.02 -16.65 5.33
N SER A 141 -7.75 -16.34 4.26
CA SER A 141 -7.66 -15.06 3.54
C SER A 141 -8.76 -14.10 4.00
N ARG A 142 -8.58 -12.80 3.78
CA ARG A 142 -9.63 -11.78 3.96
C ARG A 142 -10.02 -11.17 2.63
N LEU A 143 -11.31 -10.97 2.37
CA LEU A 143 -11.83 -10.19 1.26
C LEU A 143 -12.57 -8.98 1.80
N THR A 144 -12.15 -7.79 1.39
CA THR A 144 -12.72 -6.51 1.84
C THR A 144 -13.34 -5.77 0.66
N PHE A 145 -14.62 -5.45 0.78
CA PHE A 145 -15.32 -4.59 -0.18
C PHE A 145 -15.26 -3.15 0.29
N HIS A 146 -14.77 -2.23 -0.52
CA HIS A 146 -14.87 -0.78 -0.29
C HIS A 146 -16.09 -0.23 -1.02
N ILE A 147 -16.95 0.48 -0.29
CA ILE A 147 -18.23 0.98 -0.79
C ILE A 147 -18.10 2.45 -1.14
N SER A 148 -18.49 2.83 -2.36
CA SER A 148 -18.53 4.24 -2.76
C SER A 148 -19.49 5.02 -1.87
N GLU A 149 -19.18 6.29 -1.62
CA GLU A 149 -19.92 7.16 -0.69
C GLU A 149 -21.42 7.18 -0.98
N GLU A 150 -21.82 7.11 -2.25
CA GLU A 150 -23.21 7.13 -2.70
C GLU A 150 -24.01 5.85 -2.36
N LEU A 151 -23.32 4.75 -2.06
CA LEU A 151 -23.93 3.48 -1.62
C LEU A 151 -23.90 3.30 -0.11
N GLN A 152 -23.12 4.11 0.61
CA GLN A 152 -23.05 4.04 2.07
C GLN A 152 -24.41 4.45 2.65
N GLY A 153 -25.02 3.55 3.43
CA GLY A 153 -26.35 3.72 4.00
C GLY A 153 -27.51 3.17 3.15
N GLU A 154 -27.25 2.81 1.89
CA GLU A 154 -28.25 2.17 1.02
C GLU A 154 -28.19 0.64 1.04
N ILE A 155 -27.04 0.09 1.43
CA ILE A 155 -26.84 -1.35 1.56
C ILE A 155 -27.60 -1.85 2.77
N LYS A 156 -28.50 -2.81 2.54
CA LYS A 156 -29.21 -3.54 3.60
C LYS A 156 -28.45 -4.80 4.00
N GLU A 157 -27.86 -5.48 3.03
CA GLU A 157 -27.21 -6.78 3.25
C GLU A 157 -26.21 -7.08 2.11
N ILE A 158 -25.09 -7.69 2.47
CA ILE A 158 -24.13 -8.28 1.53
C ILE A 158 -24.04 -9.78 1.81
N ARG A 159 -24.16 -10.59 0.76
CA ARG A 159 -23.97 -12.04 0.83
C ARG A 159 -22.78 -12.45 -0.02
N LEU A 160 -21.85 -13.18 0.58
CA LEU A 160 -20.69 -13.73 -0.09
C LEU A 160 -20.78 -15.25 -0.09
N THR A 161 -20.84 -15.86 -1.26
CA THR A 161 -20.84 -17.31 -1.42
C THR A 161 -19.44 -17.78 -1.85
N THR A 162 -18.82 -18.63 -1.05
CA THR A 162 -17.57 -19.33 -1.38
C THR A 162 -17.92 -20.74 -1.89
N PRO A 163 -17.40 -21.17 -3.05
CA PRO A 163 -17.71 -22.48 -3.65
C PRO A 163 -16.92 -23.65 -3.01
N VAL A 164 -16.32 -23.39 -1.84
CA VAL A 164 -15.48 -24.31 -1.09
C VAL A 164 -15.60 -23.94 0.38
N ILE A 165 -15.53 -24.93 1.26
CA ILE A 165 -15.56 -24.76 2.71
C ILE A 165 -14.32 -25.36 3.38
N VAL A 166 -14.03 -24.92 4.60
CA VAL A 166 -13.05 -25.56 5.47
C VAL A 166 -13.78 -26.63 6.28
N ASP A 167 -13.56 -27.90 5.95
CA ASP A 167 -14.16 -29.06 6.64
C ASP A 167 -13.48 -29.28 7.99
N LYS A 168 -12.14 -29.17 8.04
CA LYS A 168 -11.36 -29.46 9.25
C LYS A 168 -10.01 -28.77 9.27
N ILE A 169 -9.54 -28.45 10.48
CA ILE A 169 -8.14 -28.05 10.76
C ILE A 169 -7.45 -29.18 11.51
N ILE A 170 -6.22 -29.54 11.13
CA ILE A 170 -5.40 -30.52 11.85
C ILE A 170 -4.52 -29.76 12.87
N PRO A 171 -4.79 -29.82 14.18
CA PRO A 171 -4.10 -28.95 15.15
C PRO A 171 -2.59 -29.14 15.23
N ALA A 172 -2.12 -30.37 15.01
CA ALA A 172 -0.69 -30.71 15.09
C ALA A 172 0.13 -30.12 13.93
N THR A 173 -0.48 -29.80 12.79
CA THR A 173 0.23 -29.35 11.59
C THR A 173 -0.26 -28.01 11.04
N ALA A 174 -1.39 -27.51 11.55
CA ALA A 174 -2.16 -26.40 10.99
C ALA A 174 -2.61 -26.63 9.54
N ASP A 175 -2.65 -27.88 9.06
CA ASP A 175 -3.08 -28.19 7.71
C ASP A 175 -4.62 -28.15 7.62
N LEU A 176 -5.12 -27.65 6.49
CA LEU A 176 -6.55 -27.53 6.19
C LEU A 176 -7.04 -28.71 5.37
N LYS A 177 -8.20 -29.24 5.73
CA LYS A 177 -9.00 -30.11 4.87
C LYS A 177 -10.13 -29.26 4.29
N LEU A 178 -10.08 -29.02 2.98
CA LEU A 178 -11.10 -28.29 2.25
C LEU A 178 -12.09 -29.27 1.61
N ASP A 179 -13.36 -28.88 1.55
CA ASP A 179 -14.40 -29.58 0.80
C ASP A 179 -14.90 -28.68 -0.33
N ALA A 180 -14.57 -29.07 -1.57
CA ALA A 180 -14.91 -28.35 -2.79
C ALA A 180 -16.24 -28.81 -3.41
N GLU A 181 -16.92 -29.81 -2.82
CA GLU A 181 -18.27 -30.22 -3.23
C GLU A 181 -19.36 -29.40 -2.52
N GLN A 182 -18.97 -28.64 -1.50
CA GLN A 182 -19.86 -27.80 -0.71
C GLN A 182 -19.54 -26.31 -0.88
N SER A 183 -20.58 -25.50 -0.74
CA SER A 183 -20.47 -24.04 -0.76
C SER A 183 -21.07 -23.46 0.50
N HIS A 184 -20.52 -22.32 0.95
CA HIS A 184 -21.02 -21.61 2.11
C HIS A 184 -21.36 -20.17 1.73
N THR A 185 -22.43 -19.63 2.31
CA THR A 185 -22.81 -18.22 2.11
C THR A 185 -22.77 -17.47 3.43
N THR A 186 -21.85 -16.52 3.52
CA THR A 186 -21.72 -15.61 4.65
C THR A 186 -22.61 -14.38 4.42
N ILE A 187 -23.41 -14.01 5.42
CA ILE A 187 -24.33 -12.88 5.35
C ILE A 187 -23.88 -11.78 6.32
N THR A 188 -23.78 -10.56 5.82
CA THR A 188 -23.43 -9.37 6.61
C THR A 188 -24.47 -8.27 6.42
N PRO A 189 -25.14 -7.81 7.50
CA PRO A 189 -26.06 -6.68 7.41
C PRO A 189 -25.30 -5.39 7.09
N GLY A 190 -25.95 -4.49 6.35
CA GLY A 190 -25.40 -3.17 6.06
C GLY A 190 -25.59 -2.19 7.21
N ASP A 191 -24.59 -1.33 7.43
CA ASP A 191 -24.53 -0.38 8.54
C ASP A 191 -23.93 0.99 8.15
N ALA A 192 -23.97 1.31 6.84
CA ALA A 192 -23.32 2.48 6.24
C ALA A 192 -21.79 2.52 6.32
N SER A 193 -21.14 1.40 6.66
CA SER A 193 -19.67 1.32 6.65
C SER A 193 -19.09 1.58 5.26
N GLU A 194 -17.93 2.24 5.25
CA GLU A 194 -17.08 2.43 4.06
C GLU A 194 -16.49 1.11 3.54
N SER A 195 -16.46 0.07 4.38
CA SER A 195 -16.01 -1.26 3.97
C SER A 195 -16.67 -2.42 4.70
N TYR A 196 -16.69 -3.59 4.05
CA TYR A 196 -17.21 -4.86 4.58
C TYR A 196 -16.18 -5.97 4.34
N SER A 197 -15.75 -6.63 5.42
CA SER A 197 -14.71 -7.67 5.35
C SER A 197 -15.25 -9.06 5.66
N PHE A 198 -14.73 -10.06 4.94
CA PHE A 198 -15.10 -11.46 5.05
C PHE A 198 -13.85 -12.32 5.16
N ILE A 199 -13.84 -13.27 6.10
CA ILE A 199 -12.83 -14.33 6.12
C ILE A 199 -13.28 -15.43 5.16
N ILE A 200 -12.39 -15.85 4.27
CA ILE A 200 -12.67 -16.85 3.24
C ILE A 200 -11.59 -17.94 3.23
N PRO A 201 -11.94 -19.18 2.82
CA PRO A 201 -10.96 -20.25 2.69
C PRO A 201 -9.85 -19.87 1.69
N PRO A 202 -8.59 -20.24 1.95
CA PRO A 202 -7.54 -20.16 0.95
C PRO A 202 -7.86 -21.18 -0.14
N SER A 203 -7.73 -20.79 -1.41
CA SER A 203 -8.22 -21.58 -2.55
C SER A 203 -7.55 -21.16 -3.84
N GLU A 204 -7.33 -22.12 -4.74
CA GLU A 204 -6.69 -21.88 -6.04
C GLU A 204 -7.74 -21.72 -7.13
N ASN A 205 -7.60 -20.64 -7.92
CA ASN A 205 -8.40 -20.38 -9.12
C ASN A 205 -9.93 -20.51 -8.93
N ILE A 206 -10.48 -19.90 -7.88
CA ILE A 206 -11.92 -19.93 -7.59
C ILE A 206 -12.60 -18.58 -7.90
N GLY A 207 -13.81 -18.63 -8.45
CA GLY A 207 -14.70 -17.48 -8.55
C GLY A 207 -15.59 -17.38 -7.31
N LEU A 208 -15.80 -16.16 -6.81
CA LEU A 208 -16.69 -15.90 -5.68
C LEU A 208 -17.98 -15.25 -6.18
N LYS A 209 -19.12 -15.60 -5.59
CA LYS A 209 -20.40 -14.96 -5.89
C LYS A 209 -20.75 -13.96 -4.80
N VAL A 210 -21.03 -12.72 -5.21
CA VAL A 210 -21.42 -11.62 -4.33
C VAL A 210 -22.84 -11.20 -4.69
N GLU A 211 -23.72 -11.14 -3.69
CA GLU A 211 -25.04 -10.52 -3.80
C GLU A 211 -25.09 -9.29 -2.88
N ILE A 212 -25.43 -8.12 -3.43
CA ILE A 212 -25.60 -6.87 -2.69
C ILE A 212 -27.08 -6.50 -2.74
N ILE A 213 -27.71 -6.42 -1.59
CA ILE A 213 -29.12 -6.07 -1.45
C ILE A 213 -29.18 -4.65 -0.89
N THR A 214 -29.82 -3.76 -1.63
CA THR A 214 -30.08 -2.38 -1.23
C THR A 214 -31.54 -2.20 -0.83
N ASN A 215 -31.90 -0.98 -0.40
CA ASN A 215 -33.30 -0.60 -0.17
C ASN A 215 -34.20 -0.73 -1.41
N HIS A 216 -33.61 -0.79 -2.61
CA HIS A 216 -34.34 -0.70 -3.89
C HIS A 216 -34.19 -1.93 -4.79
N ALA A 217 -33.07 -2.64 -4.73
CA ALA A 217 -32.77 -3.74 -5.64
C ALA A 217 -31.79 -4.76 -5.03
N SER A 218 -31.68 -5.94 -5.67
CA SER A 218 -30.61 -6.90 -5.42
C SER A 218 -29.72 -7.00 -6.67
N PHE A 219 -28.40 -7.01 -6.45
CA PHE A 219 -27.39 -7.12 -7.50
C PHE A 219 -26.52 -8.35 -7.24
N VAL A 220 -26.41 -9.22 -8.25
CA VAL A 220 -25.59 -10.44 -8.16
C VAL A 220 -24.43 -10.34 -9.15
N LYS A 221 -23.22 -10.61 -8.66
CA LYS A 221 -22.00 -10.62 -9.46
C LYS A 221 -21.12 -11.82 -9.12
N GLU A 222 -20.65 -12.52 -10.14
CA GLU A 222 -19.53 -13.45 -10.02
C GLU A 222 -18.22 -12.70 -10.24
N LEU A 223 -17.31 -12.80 -9.27
CA LEU A 223 -15.94 -12.31 -9.37
C LEU A 223 -15.13 -13.27 -10.24
N ASN A 224 -14.20 -12.72 -11.02
CA ASN A 224 -13.33 -13.51 -11.87
C ASN A 224 -12.52 -14.52 -11.03
N PRO A 225 -12.30 -15.75 -11.54
CA PRO A 225 -11.47 -16.73 -10.85
C PRO A 225 -10.06 -16.22 -10.59
N GLN A 226 -9.59 -16.41 -9.35
CA GLN A 226 -8.22 -16.08 -8.93
C GLN A 226 -7.80 -16.91 -7.71
N ASP A 227 -6.52 -16.80 -7.34
CA ASP A 227 -5.97 -17.45 -6.15
C ASP A 227 -6.20 -16.60 -4.90
N PHE A 228 -6.67 -17.25 -3.84
CA PHE A 228 -6.82 -16.72 -2.49
C PHE A 228 -5.82 -17.42 -1.57
N LEU A 229 -4.75 -16.73 -1.19
CA LEU A 229 -3.64 -17.28 -0.42
C LEU A 229 -3.89 -17.07 1.08
N SER A 230 -3.54 -18.05 1.91
CA SER A 230 -3.55 -17.90 3.37
C SER A 230 -2.74 -16.67 3.78
N ASN A 231 -3.24 -15.94 4.77
CA ASN A 231 -2.60 -14.73 5.28
C ASN A 231 -2.52 -13.57 4.27
N TYR A 232 -3.40 -13.53 3.25
CA TYR A 232 -3.55 -12.38 2.35
C TYR A 232 -4.92 -11.71 2.50
N GLU A 233 -4.96 -10.41 2.29
CA GLU A 233 -6.17 -9.62 2.12
C GLU A 233 -6.38 -9.18 0.66
N TYR A 234 -7.60 -9.26 0.18
CA TYR A 234 -7.99 -8.87 -1.17
C TYR A 234 -9.01 -7.74 -1.08
N THR A 235 -8.96 -6.78 -2.00
CA THR A 235 -9.88 -5.63 -2.01
C THR A 235 -10.68 -5.54 -3.30
N CYS A 236 -11.96 -5.21 -3.16
CA CYS A 236 -12.88 -4.98 -4.28
C CYS A 236 -13.64 -3.67 -4.04
N ASN A 237 -13.73 -2.82 -5.06
CA ASN A 237 -14.48 -1.57 -4.96
C ASN A 237 -15.89 -1.77 -5.53
N ILE A 238 -16.91 -1.41 -4.77
CA ILE A 238 -18.32 -1.44 -5.16
C ILE A 238 -18.77 0.02 -5.40
N LYS A 239 -19.35 0.27 -6.58
CA LYS A 239 -19.84 1.60 -7.00
C LYS A 239 -21.14 1.50 -7.79
N ILE A 240 -21.92 2.57 -7.81
CA ILE A 240 -23.12 2.69 -8.66
C ILE A 240 -22.71 2.83 -10.13
N LEU A 241 -23.43 2.13 -11.01
CA LEU A 241 -23.38 2.35 -12.46
C LEU A 241 -24.63 3.15 -12.88
N ASP A 242 -24.47 4.46 -13.12
CA ASP A 242 -25.46 5.34 -13.74
C ASP A 242 -25.34 5.39 -15.29
N GLU A 243 -26.23 6.12 -15.98
CA GLU A 243 -26.17 6.27 -17.45
C GLU A 243 -24.84 6.85 -17.95
N GLN A 244 -24.16 7.63 -17.11
CA GLN A 244 -22.85 8.19 -17.42
C GLN A 244 -21.73 7.19 -17.11
N SER A 245 -21.98 6.11 -16.37
CA SER A 245 -20.97 5.16 -15.84
C SER A 245 -20.25 4.34 -16.90
N ASN A 246 -20.79 4.29 -18.11
CA ASN A 246 -20.10 3.72 -19.27
C ASN A 246 -19.19 4.73 -19.98
N ILE A 247 -19.27 6.03 -19.66
CA ILE A 247 -18.37 7.07 -20.18
C ILE A 247 -17.06 6.99 -19.40
N GLY A 248 -16.01 6.55 -20.09
CA GLY A 248 -14.70 6.35 -19.50
C GLY A 248 -13.83 5.38 -20.31
N ILE A 249 -12.63 5.15 -19.80
CA ILE A 249 -11.62 4.30 -20.42
C ILE A 249 -11.72 2.93 -19.77
N SER A 250 -12.22 1.94 -20.51
CA SER A 250 -12.51 0.60 -19.99
C SER A 250 -11.56 -0.48 -20.50
N SER A 251 -10.74 -0.15 -21.50
CA SER A 251 -9.87 -1.08 -22.22
C SER A 251 -8.57 -0.43 -22.71
N ALA A 252 -7.59 -1.24 -23.12
CA ALA A 252 -6.36 -0.76 -23.76
C ALA A 252 -6.64 0.04 -25.04
N GLU A 253 -7.62 -0.41 -25.85
CA GLU A 253 -8.04 0.27 -27.08
C GLU A 253 -8.65 1.65 -26.79
N ASP A 254 -9.44 1.78 -25.72
CA ASP A 254 -9.95 3.07 -25.26
C ASP A 254 -8.82 4.01 -24.83
N LEU A 255 -7.82 3.49 -24.12
CA LEU A 255 -6.67 4.29 -23.68
C LEU A 255 -5.82 4.75 -24.88
N ILE A 256 -5.65 3.90 -25.90
CA ILE A 256 -5.01 4.26 -27.17
C ILE A 256 -5.78 5.39 -27.85
N ALA A 257 -7.10 5.23 -28.01
CA ALA A 257 -7.98 6.22 -28.64
C ALA A 257 -7.90 7.56 -27.89
N PHE A 258 -8.06 7.55 -26.57
CA PHE A 258 -7.95 8.72 -25.71
C PHE A 258 -6.60 9.43 -25.87
N SER A 259 -5.50 8.67 -25.87
CA SER A 259 -4.15 9.22 -26.03
C SER A 259 -3.93 9.92 -27.36
N LEU A 260 -4.63 9.51 -28.42
CA LEU A 260 -4.57 10.14 -29.73
C LEU A 260 -5.50 11.36 -29.82
N LEU A 261 -6.73 11.24 -29.32
CA LEU A 261 -7.74 12.30 -29.35
C LEU A 261 -7.32 13.53 -28.54
N ILE A 262 -6.71 13.36 -27.35
CA ILE A 262 -6.15 14.48 -26.58
C ILE A 262 -5.08 15.25 -27.37
N ASN A 263 -4.38 14.57 -28.27
CA ASN A 263 -3.38 15.17 -29.16
C ASN A 263 -3.96 15.59 -30.51
N ASN A 264 -5.27 15.84 -30.59
CA ASN A 264 -6.01 16.24 -31.79
C ASN A 264 -5.84 15.25 -32.97
N LYS A 265 -5.74 13.95 -32.69
CA LYS A 265 -5.73 12.90 -33.72
C LYS A 265 -7.01 12.12 -33.67
N GLU A 266 -7.70 12.05 -34.80
CA GLU A 266 -8.90 11.24 -34.94
C GLU A 266 -8.62 9.75 -34.72
N TYR A 267 -9.64 9.04 -34.24
CA TYR A 267 -9.51 7.62 -33.96
C TYR A 267 -10.84 6.88 -34.09
N ASN A 268 -11.01 6.10 -35.15
CA ASN A 268 -12.13 5.15 -35.34
C ASN A 268 -13.52 5.72 -34.98
N GLY A 269 -13.78 7.00 -35.29
CA GLY A 269 -15.06 7.66 -35.00
C GLY A 269 -15.33 7.98 -33.52
N LYS A 270 -14.38 7.72 -32.62
CA LYS A 270 -14.46 8.10 -31.21
C LYS A 270 -14.19 9.59 -31.01
N SER A 271 -14.68 10.09 -29.88
CA SER A 271 -14.57 11.47 -29.43
C SER A 271 -14.18 11.54 -27.95
N LEU A 272 -13.73 12.70 -27.48
CA LEU A 272 -13.36 12.87 -26.06
C LEU A 272 -14.54 12.68 -25.10
N SER A 273 -15.78 12.94 -25.55
CA SER A 273 -16.99 12.71 -24.75
C SER A 273 -17.28 11.23 -24.47
N ASP A 274 -16.62 10.30 -25.17
CA ASP A 274 -16.72 8.87 -24.87
C ASP A 274 -15.96 8.50 -23.59
N PHE A 275 -15.03 9.36 -23.13
CA PHE A 275 -14.10 9.05 -22.06
C PHE A 275 -14.22 9.96 -20.84
N GLY A 276 -14.93 11.09 -20.97
CA GLY A 276 -14.97 12.10 -19.92
C GLY A 276 -16.28 12.87 -19.86
N ILE A 277 -16.55 13.39 -18.67
CA ILE A 277 -17.77 14.14 -18.34
C ILE A 277 -17.37 15.58 -18.05
N THR A 278 -18.05 16.53 -18.66
CA THR A 278 -17.85 17.96 -18.38
C THR A 278 -18.92 18.47 -17.42
N LYS A 279 -18.50 19.01 -16.28
CA LYS A 279 -19.37 19.73 -15.32
C LYS A 279 -18.74 21.09 -15.05
N ASP A 280 -19.54 22.15 -15.12
CA ASP A 280 -19.10 23.54 -14.85
C ASP A 280 -17.83 23.97 -15.62
N GLY A 281 -17.70 23.51 -16.87
CA GLY A 281 -16.55 23.81 -17.73
C GLY A 281 -15.28 23.02 -17.42
N VAL A 282 -15.31 22.10 -16.46
CA VAL A 282 -14.21 21.20 -16.12
C VAL A 282 -14.53 19.79 -16.63
N THR A 283 -13.63 19.23 -17.44
CA THR A 283 -13.77 17.86 -17.94
C THR A 283 -13.00 16.88 -17.07
N THR A 284 -13.66 15.81 -16.65
CA THR A 284 -13.05 14.69 -15.94
C THR A 284 -13.10 13.44 -16.79
N TYR A 285 -11.94 12.96 -17.21
CA TYR A 285 -11.75 11.66 -17.85
C TYR A 285 -11.47 10.61 -16.80
N ARG A 286 -12.00 9.39 -16.97
CA ARG A 286 -11.92 8.38 -15.91
C ARG A 286 -11.61 6.98 -16.40
N LEU A 287 -10.86 6.21 -15.62
CA LEU A 287 -10.73 4.76 -15.83
C LEU A 287 -11.94 4.05 -15.26
N LEU A 288 -12.45 3.05 -15.98
CA LEU A 288 -13.57 2.23 -15.52
C LEU A 288 -13.13 0.86 -15.00
N ASN A 289 -11.95 0.40 -15.40
CA ASN A 289 -11.34 -0.89 -15.05
C ASN A 289 -9.82 -0.76 -14.93
N ASP A 290 -9.18 -1.78 -14.36
CA ASP A 290 -7.74 -1.99 -14.52
C ASP A 290 -7.43 -2.26 -16.01
N ILE A 291 -6.38 -1.63 -16.54
CA ILE A 291 -6.00 -1.70 -17.96
C ILE A 291 -4.67 -2.43 -18.10
N GLU A 292 -4.69 -3.61 -18.73
CA GLU A 292 -3.49 -4.37 -19.08
C GLU A 292 -3.02 -4.01 -20.49
N LEU A 293 -1.81 -3.47 -20.63
CA LEU A 293 -1.23 -3.12 -21.93
C LEU A 293 -0.26 -4.19 -22.44
N THR A 294 -0.36 -4.50 -23.73
CA THR A 294 0.68 -5.24 -24.45
C THR A 294 1.74 -4.29 -25.00
N ASP A 295 2.89 -4.84 -25.42
CA ASP A 295 3.92 -4.05 -26.09
C ASP A 295 3.41 -3.44 -27.42
N GLU A 296 2.46 -4.10 -28.11
CA GLU A 296 1.82 -3.56 -29.33
C GLU A 296 0.86 -2.41 -29.03
N ASP A 297 0.10 -2.49 -27.93
CA ASP A 297 -0.75 -1.38 -27.48
C ASP A 297 0.09 -0.13 -27.23
N CYS A 298 1.20 -0.30 -26.50
CA CYS A 298 2.12 0.79 -26.18
C CYS A 298 2.75 1.44 -27.43
N LYS A 299 2.99 0.68 -28.51
CA LYS A 299 3.50 1.23 -29.79
C LYS A 299 2.48 2.13 -30.48
N ARG A 300 1.19 1.86 -30.32
CA ARG A 300 0.08 2.63 -30.90
C ARG A 300 -0.23 3.88 -30.08
N MET A 301 0.02 3.85 -28.78
CA MET A 301 -0.18 4.98 -27.89
C MET A 301 0.75 6.17 -28.18
N LYS A 302 0.28 7.34 -27.75
CA LYS A 302 1.07 8.56 -27.61
C LYS A 302 1.02 9.03 -26.15
N PRO A 303 1.97 9.84 -25.66
CA PRO A 303 1.79 10.48 -24.36
C PRO A 303 0.55 11.36 -24.41
N ILE A 304 -0.23 11.34 -23.34
CA ILE A 304 -1.40 12.20 -23.16
C ILE A 304 -0.88 13.63 -22.91
N GLY A 305 -1.16 14.52 -23.87
CA GLY A 305 -0.60 15.86 -23.90
C GLY A 305 0.90 15.89 -24.23
N MET A 306 1.25 15.86 -25.52
CA MET A 306 2.60 15.57 -26.00
C MET A 306 3.50 16.80 -26.22
N ASP A 307 2.94 17.95 -26.57
CA ASP A 307 3.70 19.03 -27.23
C ASP A 307 3.51 20.41 -26.61
N GLY A 308 4.62 20.96 -26.08
CA GLY A 308 4.76 22.36 -25.72
C GLY A 308 3.58 22.97 -24.94
N LYS A 309 3.33 24.27 -25.15
CA LYS A 309 2.19 24.99 -24.56
C LYS A 309 0.86 24.74 -25.28
N THR A 310 0.87 24.08 -26.44
CA THR A 310 -0.31 23.97 -27.33
C THR A 310 -1.11 22.70 -27.10
N LEU A 311 -0.46 21.61 -26.70
CA LEU A 311 -1.07 20.32 -26.41
C LEU A 311 -0.78 19.87 -24.97
N GLU A 312 -0.57 20.81 -24.04
CA GLU A 312 -0.46 20.43 -22.63
C GLU A 312 -1.79 19.86 -22.14
N TYR A 313 -1.73 18.78 -21.36
CA TYR A 313 -2.91 18.21 -20.73
C TYR A 313 -3.45 19.20 -19.69
N LYS A 314 -4.76 19.47 -19.71
CA LYS A 314 -5.36 20.56 -18.92
C LYS A 314 -6.61 20.19 -18.13
N ASP A 315 -7.08 18.96 -18.32
CA ASP A 315 -8.31 18.46 -17.72
C ASP A 315 -7.98 17.61 -16.48
N ILE A 316 -9.01 16.99 -15.90
CA ILE A 316 -8.86 16.04 -14.79
C ILE A 316 -8.80 14.62 -15.37
N PHE A 317 -7.81 13.84 -14.97
CA PHE A 317 -7.75 12.39 -15.18
C PHE A 317 -7.90 11.68 -13.84
N ASP A 318 -9.01 10.98 -13.64
CA ASP A 318 -9.31 10.23 -12.43
C ASP A 318 -9.20 8.72 -12.69
N GLY A 319 -8.16 8.10 -12.13
CA GLY A 319 -7.99 6.65 -12.20
C GLY A 319 -9.03 5.87 -11.40
N GLN A 320 -9.81 6.51 -10.52
CA GLN A 320 -10.81 5.89 -9.65
C GLN A 320 -10.28 4.68 -8.85
N GLY A 321 -8.98 4.66 -8.55
CA GLY A 321 -8.29 3.57 -7.86
C GLY A 321 -7.90 2.38 -8.77
N PHE A 322 -8.14 2.46 -10.07
CA PHE A 322 -7.72 1.45 -11.04
C PHE A 322 -6.25 1.63 -11.45
N SER A 323 -5.69 0.56 -12.01
CA SER A 323 -4.31 0.45 -12.44
C SER A 323 -4.19 0.51 -13.96
N ILE A 324 -3.09 1.08 -14.46
CA ILE A 324 -2.58 0.83 -15.81
C ILE A 324 -1.31 0.00 -15.67
N CYS A 325 -1.32 -1.18 -16.25
CA CYS A 325 -0.26 -2.16 -16.12
C CYS A 325 0.57 -2.24 -17.40
N ASN A 326 1.85 -2.58 -17.26
CA ASN A 326 2.75 -2.94 -18.34
C ASN A 326 3.00 -1.83 -19.39
N LEU A 327 2.82 -0.56 -19.01
CA LEU A 327 3.10 0.60 -19.86
C LEU A 327 4.57 0.63 -20.28
N THR A 328 4.85 0.52 -21.59
CA THR A 328 6.14 0.92 -22.15
C THR A 328 6.10 2.40 -22.48
N LEU A 329 7.03 3.19 -21.90
CA LEU A 329 6.97 4.64 -22.03
C LEU A 329 7.00 5.10 -23.51
N PRO A 330 6.03 5.94 -23.92
CA PRO A 330 5.85 6.28 -25.32
C PRO A 330 7.03 7.07 -25.88
N ASN A 331 7.31 6.85 -27.16
CA ASN A 331 8.34 7.56 -27.88
C ASN A 331 7.85 8.97 -28.26
N THR A 332 8.64 10.00 -27.93
CA THR A 332 8.31 11.41 -28.21
C THR A 332 9.46 12.12 -28.91
N SER A 333 9.11 13.04 -29.81
CA SER A 333 10.04 13.98 -30.44
C SER A 333 10.39 15.15 -29.50
N SER A 334 9.48 15.51 -28.59
CA SER A 334 9.66 16.59 -27.62
C SER A 334 10.66 16.27 -26.50
N GLY A 335 11.13 15.02 -26.41
CA GLY A 335 12.11 14.57 -25.43
C GLY A 335 11.55 14.32 -24.03
N LYS A 336 10.27 14.65 -23.79
CA LYS A 336 9.51 14.40 -22.55
C LYS A 336 8.67 13.14 -22.70
N SER A 337 8.84 12.16 -21.83
CA SER A 337 8.17 10.87 -21.91
C SER A 337 7.51 10.51 -20.57
N GLY A 338 6.34 9.91 -20.66
CA GLY A 338 5.47 9.50 -19.56
C GLY A 338 4.12 9.08 -20.11
N LEU A 339 3.24 8.53 -19.28
CA LEU A 339 1.82 8.36 -19.67
C LEU A 339 1.25 9.70 -20.13
N PHE A 340 1.57 10.77 -19.39
CA PHE A 340 1.36 12.15 -19.78
C PHE A 340 2.68 12.79 -20.21
N GLY A 341 2.70 13.52 -21.33
CA GLY A 341 3.92 14.18 -21.80
C GLY A 341 4.20 15.48 -21.03
N HIS A 342 3.21 16.35 -20.96
CA HIS A 342 3.30 17.68 -20.36
C HIS A 342 1.93 18.15 -19.88
N THR A 343 1.83 18.58 -18.63
CA THR A 343 0.59 19.10 -18.04
C THR A 343 0.63 20.63 -17.94
N SER A 344 -0.53 21.27 -18.07
CA SER A 344 -0.75 22.66 -17.69
C SER A 344 -0.81 22.83 -16.16
N GLU A 345 -0.87 24.08 -15.69
CA GLU A 345 -0.94 24.42 -14.26
C GLU A 345 -2.26 24.01 -13.59
N ASN A 346 -3.34 23.85 -14.38
CA ASN A 346 -4.67 23.47 -13.87
C ASN A 346 -4.99 21.98 -14.06
N ALA A 347 -4.10 21.23 -14.71
CA ALA A 347 -4.33 19.80 -14.93
C ALA A 347 -4.29 19.05 -13.60
N MET A 348 -5.11 18.03 -13.46
CA MET A 348 -5.13 17.18 -12.26
C MET A 348 -5.12 15.71 -12.67
N ILE A 349 -4.14 14.97 -12.19
CA ILE A 349 -4.07 13.51 -12.37
C ILE A 349 -4.20 12.89 -10.98
N LYS A 350 -5.25 12.09 -10.76
CA LYS A 350 -5.53 11.55 -9.45
C LYS A 350 -5.99 10.09 -9.42
N ASN A 351 -5.84 9.47 -8.26
CA ASN A 351 -6.36 8.13 -7.94
C ASN A 351 -5.93 7.05 -8.94
N LEU A 352 -4.68 7.09 -9.40
CA LEU A 352 -4.19 6.21 -10.46
C LEU A 352 -2.99 5.38 -10.00
N CYS A 353 -3.03 4.08 -10.26
CA CYS A 353 -1.89 3.20 -10.05
C CYS A 353 -1.21 2.84 -11.38
N ILE A 354 0.12 2.87 -11.44
CA ILE A 354 0.90 2.33 -12.57
C ILE A 354 1.72 1.16 -12.07
N LYS A 355 1.56 -0.02 -12.69
CA LYS A 355 2.28 -1.25 -12.30
C LYS A 355 3.12 -1.79 -13.45
N GLY A 356 4.37 -2.13 -13.18
CA GLY A 356 5.22 -2.81 -14.17
C GLY A 356 5.59 -1.98 -15.40
N ALA A 357 5.66 -0.65 -15.29
CA ALA A 357 6.06 0.19 -16.42
C ALA A 357 7.51 -0.09 -16.84
N LYS A 358 7.77 -0.02 -18.15
CA LYS A 358 9.05 -0.35 -18.77
C LYS A 358 9.65 0.88 -19.48
N PRO A 359 10.98 1.03 -19.49
CA PRO A 359 11.63 2.13 -20.19
C PRO A 359 11.56 1.93 -21.70
N ASN A 360 11.62 3.03 -22.45
CA ASN A 360 11.79 2.98 -23.90
C ASN A 360 13.25 2.64 -24.26
N ALA A 361 13.46 1.82 -25.30
CA ALA A 361 14.79 1.45 -25.80
C ALA A 361 15.67 2.64 -26.21
N GLN A 362 15.07 3.74 -26.70
CA GLN A 362 15.82 4.89 -27.23
C GLN A 362 16.36 5.87 -26.17
N ARG A 363 16.12 5.64 -24.86
CA ARG A 363 16.46 6.54 -23.71
C ARG A 363 16.21 8.02 -23.99
N LYS A 364 15.11 8.57 -23.47
CA LYS A 364 14.72 9.97 -23.71
C LYS A 364 15.49 10.97 -22.86
N SER A 365 15.42 12.26 -23.20
CA SER A 365 16.01 13.30 -22.34
C SER A 365 15.34 13.28 -20.96
N ASP A 366 14.01 13.36 -20.94
CA ASP A 366 13.22 13.44 -19.72
C ASP A 366 12.18 12.32 -19.72
N ALA A 367 12.18 11.47 -18.69
CA ALA A 367 11.19 10.40 -18.54
C ALA A 367 10.66 10.31 -17.10
N GLY A 368 9.37 10.59 -16.91
CA GLY A 368 8.66 10.26 -15.68
C GLY A 368 7.67 9.16 -16.00
N ILE A 369 7.45 8.19 -15.10
CA ILE A 369 6.53 7.10 -15.44
C ILE A 369 5.12 7.64 -15.66
N LEU A 370 4.66 8.53 -14.78
CA LEU A 370 3.36 9.18 -14.93
C LEU A 370 3.44 10.42 -15.84
N VAL A 371 4.36 11.36 -15.57
CA VAL A 371 4.42 12.63 -16.30
C VAL A 371 5.84 12.99 -16.76
N GLY A 372 6.01 13.38 -18.03
CA GLY A 372 7.28 13.93 -18.50
C GLY A 372 7.60 15.28 -17.83
N TYR A 373 6.72 16.27 -18.00
CA TYR A 373 6.81 17.56 -17.31
C TYR A 373 5.51 17.93 -16.61
N ASN A 374 5.53 17.95 -15.28
CA ASN A 374 4.40 18.34 -14.44
C ASN A 374 4.44 19.83 -14.08
N LYS A 375 3.33 20.53 -14.33
CA LYS A 375 3.03 21.87 -13.81
C LYS A 375 1.77 21.91 -12.94
N GLY A 376 0.92 20.89 -13.04
CA GLY A 376 -0.37 20.83 -12.36
C GLY A 376 -0.29 20.02 -11.07
N TYR A 377 -1.34 19.26 -10.80
CA TYR A 377 -1.52 18.49 -9.58
C TYR A 377 -1.47 16.99 -9.88
N ILE A 378 -0.64 16.27 -9.14
CA ILE A 378 -0.62 14.81 -9.13
C ILE A 378 -0.98 14.37 -7.70
N ILE A 379 -2.14 13.75 -7.53
CA ILE A 379 -2.76 13.52 -6.22
C ILE A 379 -3.13 12.05 -6.06
N ASN A 380 -2.72 11.41 -4.98
CA ASN A 380 -3.12 10.02 -4.68
C ASN A 380 -2.80 9.05 -5.83
N CYS A 381 -1.59 9.15 -6.38
CA CYS A 381 -1.09 8.28 -7.45
C CYS A 381 0.05 7.39 -6.94
N SER A 382 0.10 6.14 -7.41
CA SER A 382 1.10 5.16 -6.98
C SER A 382 1.80 4.50 -8.15
N ILE A 383 3.11 4.31 -8.03
CA ILE A 383 3.94 3.65 -9.04
C ILE A 383 4.62 2.46 -8.40
N GLN A 384 4.44 1.27 -9.00
CA GLN A 384 4.93 0.02 -8.41
C GLN A 384 5.71 -0.80 -9.42
N LYS A 385 6.78 -1.45 -8.95
CA LYS A 385 7.54 -2.48 -9.70
C LYS A 385 7.93 -2.04 -11.10
N SER A 386 8.25 -0.76 -11.27
CA SER A 386 8.43 -0.12 -12.57
C SER A 386 9.87 0.28 -12.81
N THR A 387 10.26 0.45 -14.07
CA THR A 387 11.59 0.87 -14.47
C THR A 387 11.52 2.05 -15.42
N VAL A 388 12.30 3.10 -15.16
CA VAL A 388 12.47 4.24 -16.06
C VAL A 388 13.95 4.54 -16.25
N LYS A 389 14.32 4.79 -17.51
CA LYS A 389 15.68 5.10 -17.92
C LYS A 389 15.65 6.26 -18.91
N SER A 390 16.42 7.30 -18.62
CA SER A 390 16.54 8.49 -19.45
C SER A 390 17.99 8.99 -19.47
N ASN A 391 18.25 10.02 -20.28
CA ASN A 391 19.55 10.65 -20.42
C ASN A 391 19.71 11.81 -19.43
N ALA A 392 18.71 12.69 -19.29
CA ALA A 392 18.80 13.86 -18.44
C ALA A 392 18.04 13.67 -17.12
N ARG A 393 16.72 13.49 -17.14
CA ARG A 393 15.89 13.44 -15.91
C ARG A 393 15.00 12.22 -15.86
N SER A 394 15.00 11.52 -14.73
CA SER A 394 14.12 10.38 -14.48
C SER A 394 13.40 10.52 -13.15
N GLY A 395 12.08 10.35 -13.15
CA GLY A 395 11.31 10.29 -11.91
C GLY A 395 10.33 9.12 -11.89
N GLY A 396 10.06 8.60 -10.70
CA GLY A 396 8.98 7.65 -10.50
C GLY A 396 7.63 8.30 -10.86
N ILE A 397 7.37 9.51 -10.37
CA ILE A 397 6.17 10.27 -10.74
C ILE A 397 6.42 11.14 -11.98
N ALA A 398 7.35 12.09 -11.89
CA ALA A 398 7.58 13.08 -12.94
C ALA A 398 9.05 13.23 -13.33
N ALA A 399 9.40 13.43 -14.61
CA ALA A 399 10.80 13.72 -14.95
C ALA A 399 11.22 15.10 -14.41
N PHE A 400 10.38 16.11 -14.69
CA PHE A 400 10.51 17.46 -14.18
C PHE A 400 9.17 17.90 -13.57
N SER A 401 9.20 18.47 -12.37
CA SER A 401 7.99 19.00 -11.71
C SER A 401 8.17 20.44 -11.23
N THR A 402 7.39 21.36 -11.79
CA THR A 402 7.11 22.69 -11.22
C THR A 402 5.76 22.73 -10.49
N GLY A 403 4.94 21.69 -10.67
CA GLY A 403 3.64 21.53 -10.03
C GLY A 403 3.70 20.91 -8.63
N THR A 404 2.56 20.38 -8.20
CA THR A 404 2.34 19.81 -6.86
C THR A 404 2.14 18.30 -6.95
N ILE A 405 2.88 17.54 -6.13
CA ILE A 405 2.76 16.09 -5.97
C ILE A 405 2.32 15.82 -4.53
N VAL A 406 1.18 15.15 -4.34
CA VAL A 406 0.55 14.96 -3.02
C VAL A 406 0.01 13.54 -2.86
N ASN A 407 0.12 12.96 -1.66
CA ASN A 407 -0.41 11.62 -1.35
C ASN A 407 0.12 10.55 -2.31
N CYS A 408 1.32 10.72 -2.86
CA CYS A 408 1.84 9.85 -3.90
C CYS A 408 2.84 8.85 -3.33
N SER A 409 2.96 7.72 -4.03
CA SER A 409 3.92 6.68 -3.67
C SER A 409 4.69 6.15 -4.86
N VAL A 410 5.96 5.83 -4.64
CA VAL A 410 6.79 5.06 -5.58
C VAL A 410 7.43 3.92 -4.81
N VAL A 411 7.21 2.70 -5.30
CA VAL A 411 7.55 1.48 -4.57
C VAL A 411 8.25 0.49 -5.48
N SER A 412 9.42 0.01 -5.05
CA SER A 412 10.17 -1.04 -5.76
C SER A 412 10.47 -0.70 -7.22
N CYS A 413 10.81 0.56 -7.49
CA CYS A 413 11.11 1.03 -8.84
C CYS A 413 12.60 1.17 -9.10
N HIS A 414 12.98 1.11 -10.38
CA HIS A 414 14.35 1.32 -10.85
C HIS A 414 14.43 2.61 -11.68
N LEU A 415 15.11 3.63 -11.15
CA LEU A 415 15.14 4.97 -11.73
C LEU A 415 16.58 5.32 -12.14
N GLU A 416 16.83 5.55 -13.44
CA GLU A 416 18.18 5.78 -13.98
C GLU A 416 18.24 7.02 -14.90
N SER A 417 19.09 8.03 -14.59
CA SER A 417 19.38 9.20 -15.47
C SER A 417 20.53 10.08 -14.94
N GLN A 418 20.76 11.28 -15.49
CA GLN A 418 21.66 12.29 -14.90
C GLN A 418 21.07 12.96 -13.65
N SER A 419 19.75 12.99 -13.53
CA SER A 419 19.03 13.55 -12.39
C SER A 419 17.84 12.65 -12.07
N ALA A 420 18.01 11.78 -11.08
CA ALA A 420 17.07 10.71 -10.77
C ALA A 420 16.51 10.85 -9.35
N GLY A 421 15.20 10.67 -9.19
CA GLY A 421 14.59 10.53 -7.86
C GLY A 421 13.17 9.99 -7.85
N GLY A 422 12.71 9.52 -6.69
CA GLY A 422 11.42 8.86 -6.51
C GLY A 422 10.25 9.70 -7.00
N ALA A 423 10.09 10.90 -6.47
CA ALA A 423 9.05 11.84 -6.92
C ALA A 423 9.42 12.40 -8.30
N ALA A 424 10.62 12.98 -8.40
CA ALA A 424 11.05 13.61 -9.63
C ALA A 424 12.55 13.60 -9.88
N GLY A 425 12.94 13.59 -11.15
CA GLY A 425 14.33 13.80 -11.53
C GLY A 425 14.81 15.21 -11.17
N GLU A 426 13.99 16.21 -11.52
CA GLU A 426 14.17 17.60 -11.09
C GLU A 426 12.85 18.16 -10.54
N ALA A 427 12.93 18.93 -9.45
CA ALA A 427 11.76 19.49 -8.78
C ALA A 427 11.94 20.98 -8.41
N SER A 428 10.84 21.73 -8.54
CA SER A 428 10.77 23.17 -8.23
C SER A 428 9.43 23.61 -7.63
N GLY A 429 8.44 22.71 -7.56
CA GLY A 429 7.15 22.98 -6.92
C GLY A 429 7.04 22.40 -5.51
N LYS A 430 5.98 21.63 -5.25
CA LYS A 430 5.68 21.02 -3.95
C LYS A 430 5.67 19.50 -4.03
N ILE A 431 6.26 18.84 -3.04
CA ILE A 431 6.13 17.39 -2.82
C ILE A 431 5.67 17.21 -1.38
N ILE A 432 4.42 16.79 -1.20
CA ILE A 432 3.73 16.81 0.09
C ILE A 432 3.18 15.43 0.39
N ASN A 433 3.23 15.02 1.66
CA ASN A 433 2.53 13.85 2.15
C ASN A 433 2.75 12.63 1.24
N SER A 434 4.00 12.25 0.98
CA SER A 434 4.33 11.26 -0.06
C SER A 434 5.50 10.37 0.35
N PHE A 435 5.59 9.18 -0.21
CA PHE A 435 6.65 8.23 0.16
C PHE A 435 7.30 7.50 -1.00
N PHE A 436 8.58 7.17 -0.85
CA PHE A 436 9.42 6.62 -1.91
C PHE A 436 10.28 5.50 -1.30
N VAL A 437 9.92 4.24 -1.55
CA VAL A 437 10.45 3.10 -0.78
C VAL A 437 10.87 1.92 -1.65
N ASN A 438 11.92 1.22 -1.22
CA ASN A 438 12.50 0.08 -1.92
C ASN A 438 12.93 0.41 -3.36
N ASP A 439 13.14 1.69 -3.65
CA ASP A 439 13.58 2.15 -4.97
C ASP A 439 15.09 1.99 -5.13
N THR A 440 15.51 1.65 -6.34
CA THR A 440 16.91 1.67 -6.75
C THR A 440 17.17 2.89 -7.62
N ILE A 441 17.94 3.83 -7.10
CA ILE A 441 18.28 5.08 -7.81
C ILE A 441 19.69 4.98 -8.38
N LYS A 442 19.83 5.23 -9.68
CA LYS A 442 21.11 5.18 -10.38
C LYS A 442 21.35 6.43 -11.23
N ASN A 443 22.60 6.87 -11.21
CA ASN A 443 23.09 7.86 -12.16
C ASN A 443 23.65 7.18 -13.41
N ASN A 444 23.48 7.81 -14.57
CA ASN A 444 24.02 7.32 -15.85
C ASN A 444 25.35 8.01 -16.25
N THR A 445 25.77 9.07 -15.56
CA THR A 445 27.05 9.77 -15.78
C THR A 445 27.69 10.23 -14.48
N THR A 446 29.00 10.52 -14.51
CA THR A 446 29.73 11.13 -13.37
C THR A 446 29.23 12.56 -13.10
N GLY A 447 29.13 12.95 -11.83
CA GLY A 447 28.67 14.29 -11.42
C GLY A 447 27.14 14.50 -11.49
N ALA A 448 26.40 13.44 -11.76
CA ALA A 448 24.93 13.43 -11.77
C ALA A 448 24.32 13.51 -10.36
N SER A 449 23.06 13.94 -10.31
CA SER A 449 22.30 14.20 -9.08
C SER A 449 21.28 13.10 -8.83
N ALA A 450 21.60 12.15 -7.95
CA ALA A 450 20.68 11.09 -7.56
C ALA A 450 20.19 11.32 -6.12
N GLY A 451 18.87 11.31 -5.95
CA GLY A 451 18.24 11.43 -4.64
C GLY A 451 17.05 10.51 -4.47
N GLY A 452 16.71 10.15 -3.24
CA GLY A 452 15.57 9.27 -3.00
C GLY A 452 14.22 9.93 -3.27
N ILE A 453 14.03 11.20 -2.88
CA ILE A 453 12.80 11.95 -3.15
C ILE A 453 12.90 12.68 -4.48
N TYR A 454 13.98 13.42 -4.70
CA TYR A 454 14.20 14.14 -5.94
C TYR A 454 15.68 14.16 -6.33
N GLY A 455 16.02 14.15 -7.62
CA GLY A 455 17.41 14.22 -8.04
C GLY A 455 18.03 15.59 -7.79
N LYS A 456 17.42 16.62 -8.37
CA LYS A 456 17.88 18.02 -8.32
C LYS A 456 16.74 18.99 -7.98
N GLY A 457 16.95 19.85 -6.99
CA GLY A 457 16.10 21.01 -6.74
C GLY A 457 16.49 22.18 -7.65
N ASN A 458 15.52 22.98 -8.10
CA ASN A 458 15.79 24.22 -8.84
C ASN A 458 15.71 25.47 -7.91
N ALA A 459 16.21 26.62 -8.38
CA ALA A 459 16.32 27.87 -7.63
C ALA A 459 14.97 28.52 -7.24
N ASN A 460 13.86 28.14 -7.87
CA ASN A 460 12.52 28.71 -7.67
C ASN A 460 11.79 28.20 -6.40
N SER A 461 12.54 27.85 -5.34
CA SER A 461 12.06 27.34 -4.04
C SER A 461 11.18 26.08 -4.06
N LEU A 462 11.80 24.91 -4.25
CA LEU A 462 11.19 23.60 -4.00
C LEU A 462 10.82 23.43 -2.52
N THR A 463 9.62 22.94 -2.22
CA THR A 463 9.22 22.56 -0.86
C THR A 463 8.88 21.07 -0.79
N VAL A 464 9.50 20.36 0.16
CA VAL A 464 9.22 18.95 0.46
C VAL A 464 8.73 18.83 1.88
N ILE A 465 7.50 18.34 2.10
CA ILE A 465 6.88 18.31 3.43
C ILE A 465 6.20 16.98 3.69
N ASN A 466 6.32 16.48 4.92
CA ASN A 466 5.60 15.28 5.38
C ASN A 466 5.86 14.05 4.51
N CYS A 467 7.10 13.90 4.06
CA CYS A 467 7.49 12.80 3.18
C CYS A 467 8.42 11.85 3.89
N TYR A 468 8.46 10.60 3.46
CA TYR A 468 9.54 9.71 3.89
C TYR A 468 10.13 8.87 2.76
N VAL A 469 11.37 8.43 2.96
CA VAL A 469 12.13 7.76 1.91
C VAL A 469 13.03 6.63 2.43
N ASP A 470 12.98 5.51 1.73
CA ASP A 470 13.90 4.38 1.87
C ASP A 470 14.33 3.87 0.50
N CYS A 471 15.54 4.20 0.08
CA CYS A 471 16.01 3.80 -1.23
C CYS A 471 17.50 3.48 -1.21
N SER A 472 17.91 2.73 -2.21
CA SER A 472 19.28 2.25 -2.34
C SER A 472 19.96 2.83 -3.58
N SER A 473 21.25 3.10 -3.43
CA SER A 473 22.12 3.43 -4.55
C SER A 473 23.55 2.97 -4.28
N ASN A 474 24.20 2.46 -5.32
CA ASN A 474 25.62 2.12 -5.29
C ASN A 474 26.54 3.30 -5.67
N GLN A 475 25.99 4.50 -5.87
CA GLN A 475 26.74 5.67 -6.32
C GLN A 475 27.26 6.52 -5.15
N SER A 476 28.38 7.20 -5.37
CA SER A 476 29.01 8.08 -4.38
C SER A 476 28.36 9.47 -4.29
N SER A 477 27.75 9.96 -5.37
CA SER A 477 27.04 11.25 -5.41
C SER A 477 25.57 11.18 -4.98
N PHE A 478 25.12 10.02 -4.49
CA PHE A 478 23.76 9.80 -4.04
C PHE A 478 23.54 10.37 -2.63
N GLY A 479 22.49 11.19 -2.49
CA GLY A 479 21.96 11.58 -1.18
C GLY A 479 20.61 10.91 -0.92
N ILE A 480 20.35 10.51 0.34
CA ILE A 480 19.12 9.76 0.66
C ILE A 480 17.86 10.55 0.31
N ILE A 481 17.86 11.88 0.48
CA ILE A 481 16.72 12.74 0.10
C ILE A 481 16.93 13.30 -1.31
N THR A 482 18.10 13.91 -1.56
CA THR A 482 18.40 14.60 -2.83
C THR A 482 19.83 14.41 -3.28
N GLY A 483 20.09 14.49 -4.58
CA GLY A 483 21.47 14.61 -5.11
C GLY A 483 21.99 16.04 -5.04
N GLU A 484 21.15 17.01 -5.43
CA GLU A 484 21.49 18.44 -5.44
C GLU A 484 20.30 19.27 -4.93
N ALA A 485 20.39 19.85 -3.74
CA ALA A 485 19.25 20.49 -3.10
C ALA A 485 18.85 21.86 -3.70
N ASN A 486 19.82 22.67 -4.16
CA ASN A 486 19.65 24.11 -4.43
C ASN A 486 18.72 24.80 -3.43
N SER A 487 17.92 25.80 -3.82
CA SER A 487 17.06 26.59 -2.91
C SER A 487 15.85 25.82 -2.33
N SER A 488 15.99 24.52 -2.03
CA SER A 488 14.93 23.70 -1.45
C SER A 488 14.79 23.87 0.06
N ARG A 489 13.55 23.68 0.54
CA ARG A 489 13.18 23.55 1.96
C ARG A 489 12.56 22.19 2.18
N THR A 490 13.10 21.43 3.12
CA THR A 490 12.59 20.12 3.53
C THR A 490 12.12 20.22 4.97
N GLU A 491 10.85 19.92 5.19
CA GLU A 491 10.19 20.05 6.47
C GLU A 491 9.46 18.76 6.87
N HIS A 492 9.58 18.35 8.13
CA HIS A 492 8.79 17.23 8.66
C HIS A 492 8.94 15.94 7.84
N CYS A 493 10.17 15.62 7.43
CA CYS A 493 10.47 14.47 6.57
C CYS A 493 11.31 13.42 7.29
N PHE A 494 11.18 12.17 6.84
CA PHE A 494 11.90 11.03 7.42
C PHE A 494 12.74 10.32 6.35
N TYR A 495 13.96 9.91 6.68
CA TYR A 495 14.80 9.17 5.73
C TYR A 495 15.48 7.97 6.40
N LYS A 496 15.55 6.84 5.70
CA LYS A 496 16.19 5.64 6.26
C LYS A 496 17.66 5.91 6.57
N TYR A 497 18.09 5.56 7.78
CA TYR A 497 19.49 5.69 8.17
C TYR A 497 20.36 4.65 7.45
N TYR A 498 21.36 5.14 6.72
CA TYR A 498 22.42 4.33 6.15
C TYR A 498 23.77 4.89 6.56
N SER A 499 24.59 4.07 7.23
CA SER A 499 25.91 4.50 7.71
C SER A 499 26.76 5.10 6.58
N GLY A 500 27.28 6.30 6.80
CA GLY A 500 28.12 7.03 5.84
C GLY A 500 27.38 7.69 4.67
N LYS A 501 26.05 7.58 4.56
CA LYS A 501 25.26 8.26 3.52
C LYS A 501 24.79 9.63 4.00
N LYS A 502 24.85 10.62 3.11
CA LYS A 502 24.37 11.98 3.36
C LYS A 502 22.92 12.13 2.89
N THR A 503 22.19 13.10 3.42
CA THR A 503 20.85 13.47 2.93
C THR A 503 20.89 14.16 1.56
N GLY A 504 22.00 14.85 1.27
CA GLY A 504 22.13 15.78 0.14
C GLY A 504 21.64 17.20 0.42
N LEU A 505 21.14 17.45 1.63
CA LEU A 505 20.67 18.74 2.11
C LEU A 505 21.73 19.40 3.02
N LYS A 506 21.74 20.74 3.05
CA LYS A 506 22.41 21.52 4.09
C LYS A 506 21.52 21.60 5.33
N GLU A 507 22.12 21.80 6.50
CA GLU A 507 21.37 21.94 7.77
C GLU A 507 20.32 23.05 7.71
N SER A 508 20.63 24.19 7.09
CA SER A 508 19.69 25.31 6.93
C SER A 508 18.48 25.00 6.06
N GLN A 509 18.46 23.85 5.39
CA GLN A 509 17.38 23.41 4.50
C GLN A 509 16.48 22.36 5.15
N MET A 510 16.86 21.89 6.34
CA MET A 510 16.16 20.85 7.07
C MET A 510 15.46 21.47 8.28
N THR A 511 14.16 21.22 8.42
CA THR A 511 13.37 21.60 9.59
C THR A 511 12.57 20.38 10.01
N ASN A 512 12.75 19.88 11.24
CA ASN A 512 12.09 18.67 11.71
C ASN A 512 12.27 17.47 10.75
N THR A 513 13.47 17.33 10.18
CA THR A 513 13.80 16.24 9.26
C THR A 513 14.70 15.24 9.99
N TYR A 514 14.29 13.98 10.04
CA TYR A 514 14.92 12.98 10.91
C TYR A 514 15.30 11.71 10.14
N SER A 515 16.44 11.13 10.49
CA SER A 515 16.74 9.76 10.08
C SER A 515 15.91 8.77 10.90
N TYR A 516 15.41 7.69 10.29
CA TYR A 516 14.70 6.63 10.99
C TYR A 516 15.31 5.24 10.71
N ASP A 517 15.09 4.32 11.64
CA ASP A 517 15.30 2.88 11.50
C ASP A 517 14.00 2.15 11.92
N ALA A 518 14.05 0.82 12.07
CA ALA A 518 12.87 0.03 12.42
C ALA A 518 12.29 0.37 13.81
N ASN A 519 13.09 0.95 14.71
CA ASN A 519 12.74 1.26 16.10
C ASN A 519 12.67 2.77 16.35
N PHE A 520 12.58 3.58 15.29
CA PHE A 520 12.60 5.03 15.42
C PHE A 520 11.45 5.55 16.30
N ILE A 521 11.84 6.24 17.37
CA ILE A 521 10.98 7.07 18.20
C ILE A 521 11.68 8.42 18.35
N GLY A 522 11.03 9.49 17.90
CA GLY A 522 11.54 10.85 18.00
C GLY A 522 11.68 11.32 19.45
N SER A 523 12.37 12.43 19.67
CA SER A 523 12.55 13.02 21.01
C SER A 523 11.23 13.43 21.69
N ASN A 524 10.17 13.59 20.91
CA ASN A 524 8.80 13.84 21.35
C ASN A 524 8.01 12.54 21.65
N GLY A 525 8.64 11.37 21.61
CA GLY A 525 8.01 10.06 21.83
C GLY A 525 7.20 9.53 20.65
N LYS A 526 7.33 10.13 19.46
CA LYS A 526 6.51 9.79 18.28
C LYS A 526 7.26 8.92 17.29
N SER A 527 6.59 7.88 16.78
CA SER A 527 7.04 7.11 15.63
C SER A 527 6.95 7.94 14.33
N VAL A 528 7.52 7.44 13.23
CA VAL A 528 7.34 8.02 11.89
C VAL A 528 5.85 8.20 11.57
N LEU A 529 5.05 7.13 11.73
CA LEU A 529 3.61 7.15 11.46
C LEU A 529 2.86 8.23 12.24
N SER A 530 3.04 8.25 13.57
CA SER A 530 2.32 9.19 14.43
C SER A 530 2.73 10.65 14.17
N SER A 531 4.00 10.88 13.84
CA SER A 531 4.45 12.21 13.43
C SER A 531 3.80 12.63 12.11
N LEU A 532 3.83 11.75 11.10
CA LEU A 532 3.23 12.01 9.80
C LEU A 532 1.73 12.35 9.90
N ASN A 533 0.98 11.64 10.74
CA ASN A 533 -0.45 11.90 10.99
C ASN A 533 -0.70 13.17 11.80
N GLU A 534 0.11 13.48 12.81
CA GLU A 534 -0.01 14.77 13.52
C GLU A 534 0.13 15.95 12.56
N TRP A 535 1.06 15.87 11.62
CA TRP A 535 1.21 16.91 10.61
C TRP A 535 -0.04 17.01 9.73
N VAL A 536 -0.63 15.89 9.30
CA VAL A 536 -1.90 15.89 8.56
C VAL A 536 -2.99 16.56 9.39
N ASP A 537 -3.23 16.12 10.62
CA ASP A 537 -4.25 16.66 11.54
C ASP A 537 -4.13 18.18 11.73
N THR A 538 -2.90 18.68 11.81
CA THR A 538 -2.61 20.10 12.04
C THR A 538 -2.76 20.93 10.76
N ASN A 539 -2.51 20.35 9.58
CA ASN A 539 -2.33 21.10 8.33
C ASN A 539 -3.42 20.84 7.28
N SER A 540 -4.36 19.92 7.47
CA SER A 540 -5.43 19.64 6.49
C SER A 540 -6.21 20.88 6.05
N LEU A 541 -6.43 21.85 6.94
CA LEU A 541 -7.11 23.10 6.62
C LEU A 541 -6.26 24.11 5.82
N LEU A 542 -4.93 23.93 5.77
CA LEU A 542 -4.01 24.81 5.04
C LEU A 542 -3.90 24.46 3.55
N TYR A 543 -4.43 23.29 3.15
CA TYR A 543 -4.36 22.79 1.78
C TYR A 543 -5.76 22.44 1.24
N PRO A 544 -6.71 23.40 1.18
CA PRO A 544 -8.09 23.13 0.78
C PRO A 544 -8.23 22.61 -0.67
N GLU A 545 -7.23 22.86 -1.53
CA GLU A 545 -7.17 22.36 -2.89
C GLU A 545 -7.02 20.82 -3.04
N TYR A 546 -6.63 20.11 -1.97
CA TYR A 546 -6.54 18.65 -1.97
C TYR A 546 -6.66 18.07 -0.56
N GLU A 547 -7.34 16.94 -0.42
CA GLU A 547 -7.45 16.25 0.85
C GLU A 547 -6.11 15.58 1.20
N LEU A 548 -5.52 15.93 2.35
CA LEU A 548 -4.35 15.23 2.87
C LEU A 548 -4.79 13.88 3.45
N LYS A 549 -4.24 12.79 2.91
CA LYS A 549 -4.56 11.46 3.42
C LYS A 549 -3.86 11.19 4.73
N HIS A 550 -4.60 10.65 5.68
CA HIS A 550 -4.02 9.98 6.84
C HIS A 550 -3.23 8.76 6.39
N TRP A 551 -2.14 8.56 7.11
CA TRP A 551 -1.27 7.41 7.01
C TRP A 551 -1.82 6.29 7.87
N THR A 552 -1.84 5.08 7.33
CA THR A 552 -1.91 3.86 8.13
C THR A 552 -0.49 3.36 8.36
N SER A 553 -0.30 2.45 9.32
CA SER A 553 1.01 1.83 9.55
C SER A 553 1.49 1.10 8.28
N GLY A 554 2.72 0.62 8.20
CA GLY A 554 3.19 -0.13 7.03
C GLY A 554 3.59 -1.56 7.37
N ASN A 555 4.76 -2.02 6.92
CA ASN A 555 5.42 -3.23 7.44
C ASN A 555 6.71 -2.87 8.21
N ASN A 556 7.52 -3.88 8.55
CA ASN A 556 8.78 -3.66 9.28
C ASN A 556 9.81 -2.86 8.46
N GLU A 557 9.67 -2.78 7.14
CA GLU A 557 10.57 -2.08 6.21
C GLU A 557 10.03 -0.71 5.80
N ILE A 558 8.70 -0.62 5.61
CA ILE A 558 7.95 0.54 5.16
C ILE A 558 7.13 1.03 6.35
N PRO A 559 7.45 2.16 7.02
CA PRO A 559 6.82 2.52 8.29
C PRO A 559 5.36 2.99 8.21
N ALA A 560 4.91 3.54 7.08
CA ALA A 560 3.58 4.15 6.93
C ALA A 560 3.11 4.16 5.47
N ILE A 561 1.85 3.88 5.17
CA ILE A 561 1.31 3.92 3.78
C ILE A 561 -0.08 4.58 3.74
N PHE A 562 -0.67 4.73 2.55
CA PHE A 562 -2.05 5.20 2.40
C PHE A 562 -3.05 4.05 2.26
N ILE A 563 -4.25 4.20 2.82
CA ILE A 563 -5.39 3.31 2.59
C ILE A 563 -5.92 3.53 1.16
N GLY A 564 -6.24 2.44 0.46
CA GLY A 564 -6.87 2.46 -0.87
C GLY A 564 -5.92 2.55 -2.07
N ILE A 565 -4.61 2.34 -1.89
CA ILE A 565 -3.67 2.13 -2.99
C ILE A 565 -3.56 0.63 -3.26
N LYS A 566 -4.04 0.17 -4.43
CA LYS A 566 -3.91 -1.21 -4.92
C LYS A 566 -2.47 -1.60 -5.23
#